data_AF-A0A939AP07-F1
#
_entry.id   AF-A0A939AP07-F1
#
_cell.length_a   1.000
_cell.length_b   1.000
_cell.length_c   1.000
_cell.angle_alpha   90.00
_cell.angle_beta   90.00
_cell.angle_gamma   90.00
#
_symmetry.space_group_name_H-M   'P 1'
#
loop_
_entity.id
_entity.type
_entity.pdbx_description
1 polymer ?
#
loop_
_entity_poly.entity_id
_entity_poly.type
_entity_poly.pdbx_seq_one_letter_code
_entity_poly.pdbx_strand_id
1 'polypeptide(L)'
;SPRRTMALAQQLYEGIDTDEGRVGLITYMRTDSTHVAVQAQHEARAWITGAYAAEYVPPKPPIYRSRAKNAQEAHEAIRPSAVHRTPDSVRSRLDEAQLRLYELIWRRFVASQMAPARLRRHAADLRAAVGTDDLPYRFRATATRTLFPGYLVVAQDENAPDDATRATLELLERLQEGDPMTLRELRPEQHFTEPPPRYSEATLIRMLEFAITLDAARRPSNRSIWAATPPAAWR
;
A
#
# COMPACT_ATOMS: atom_id res chain seq x y z
N SER A 1 13.94 -10.76 5.50
CA SER A 1 13.76 -11.93 4.62
C SER A 1 12.40 -12.58 4.82
N PRO A 2 11.81 -13.14 3.75
CA PRO A 2 10.52 -13.82 3.79
C PRO A 2 10.47 -14.94 4.83
N ARG A 3 11.56 -15.72 4.96
CA ARG A 3 11.68 -16.77 5.97
C ARG A 3 11.51 -16.23 7.39
N ARG A 4 12.17 -15.11 7.72
CA ARG A 4 12.05 -14.48 9.04
C ARG A 4 10.63 -13.95 9.29
N THR A 5 10.04 -13.29 8.29
CA THR A 5 8.66 -12.79 8.38
C THR A 5 7.66 -13.92 8.63
N MET A 6 7.78 -15.04 7.91
CA MET A 6 6.88 -16.19 8.09
C MET A 6 7.06 -16.87 9.46
N ALA A 7 8.29 -16.97 9.96
CA ALA A 7 8.55 -17.54 11.29
C ALA A 7 7.92 -16.69 12.40
N LEU A 8 8.06 -15.35 12.33
CA LEU A 8 7.42 -14.43 13.28
C LEU A 8 5.90 -14.46 13.17
N ALA A 9 5.35 -14.50 11.95
CA ALA A 9 3.91 -14.61 11.73
C ALA A 9 3.33 -15.93 12.28
N GLN A 10 4.06 -17.05 12.13
CA GLN A 10 3.67 -18.33 12.74
C GLN A 10 3.56 -18.22 14.27
N GLN A 11 4.55 -17.60 14.92
CA GLN A 11 4.53 -17.39 16.37
C GLN A 11 3.33 -16.52 16.80
N LEU A 12 3.08 -15.41 16.09
CA LEU A 12 1.93 -14.54 16.36
C LEU A 12 0.59 -15.26 16.15
N TYR A 13 0.51 -16.23 15.23
CA TYR A 13 -0.69 -17.04 14.98
C TYR A 13 -0.91 -18.12 16.05
N GLU A 14 0.13 -18.90 16.38
CA GLU A 14 0.09 -19.93 17.44
C GLU A 14 -0.11 -19.34 18.84
N GLY A 15 0.21 -18.06 18.98
CA GLY A 15 -0.13 -17.25 20.11
C GLY A 15 0.99 -17.02 21.10
N ILE A 16 0.77 -16.00 21.92
CA ILE A 16 1.64 -15.59 23.01
C ILE A 16 0.96 -15.87 24.34
N ASP A 17 1.77 -16.04 25.39
CA ASP A 17 1.24 -16.24 26.73
C ASP A 17 0.66 -14.91 27.27
N THR A 18 -0.58 -14.99 27.74
CA THR A 18 -1.29 -13.89 28.38
C THR A 18 -1.84 -14.34 29.72
N ASP A 19 -2.32 -13.40 30.54
CA ASP A 19 -2.94 -13.70 31.84
C ASP A 19 -4.19 -14.60 31.73
N GLU A 20 -4.80 -14.62 30.54
CA GLU A 20 -5.99 -15.41 30.19
C GLU A 20 -5.65 -16.73 29.44
N GLY A 21 -4.36 -17.04 29.29
CA GLY A 21 -3.85 -18.20 28.56
C GLY A 21 -3.14 -17.84 27.26
N ARG A 22 -2.88 -18.85 26.42
CA ARG A 22 -2.16 -18.66 25.15
C ARG A 22 -3.13 -18.18 24.07
N VAL A 23 -2.83 -17.02 23.49
CA VAL A 23 -3.75 -16.33 22.57
C VAL A 23 -3.06 -15.96 21.26
N GLY A 24 -3.64 -16.40 20.13
CA GLY A 24 -3.25 -15.99 18.78
C GLY A 24 -3.55 -14.51 18.53
N LEU A 25 -2.53 -13.74 18.13
CA LEU A 25 -2.64 -12.31 17.86
C LEU A 25 -3.07 -11.98 16.43
N ILE A 26 -2.83 -12.88 15.47
CA ILE A 26 -3.19 -12.68 14.06
C ILE A 26 -3.98 -13.87 13.50
N THR A 27 -4.69 -13.65 12.40
CA THR A 27 -5.28 -14.72 11.58
C THR A 27 -4.21 -15.52 10.82
N TYR A 28 -4.61 -16.64 10.22
CA TYR A 28 -3.69 -17.54 9.53
C TYR A 28 -2.91 -16.83 8.40
N MET A 29 -1.59 -16.85 8.50
CA MET A 29 -0.68 -16.05 7.66
C MET A 29 -0.41 -16.62 6.26
N ARG A 30 -0.88 -17.83 5.95
CA ARG A 30 -0.73 -18.44 4.62
C ARG A 30 -2.05 -18.33 3.87
N THR A 31 -2.32 -17.12 3.38
CA THR A 31 -3.56 -16.74 2.71
C THR A 31 -3.24 -15.92 1.46
N ASP A 32 -3.99 -16.14 0.40
CA ASP A 32 -4.05 -15.34 -0.83
C ASP A 32 -5.27 -14.41 -0.85
N SER A 33 -6.06 -14.41 0.23
CA SER A 33 -7.27 -13.62 0.38
C SER A 33 -7.00 -12.26 1.01
N THR A 34 -7.70 -11.26 0.52
CA THR A 34 -7.80 -9.92 1.14
C THR A 34 -9.18 -9.67 1.75
N HIS A 35 -10.03 -10.70 1.78
CA HIS A 35 -11.35 -10.63 2.38
C HIS A 35 -11.24 -10.45 3.89
N VAL A 36 -12.05 -9.56 4.45
CA VAL A 36 -12.13 -9.31 5.89
C VAL A 36 -13.52 -9.74 6.34
N ALA A 37 -13.61 -10.57 7.39
CA ALA A 37 -14.90 -11.00 7.92
C ALA A 37 -15.74 -9.81 8.38
N VAL A 38 -17.05 -9.88 8.17
CA VAL A 38 -18.02 -8.82 8.54
C VAL A 38 -17.89 -8.44 10.02
N GLN A 39 -17.72 -9.42 10.91
CA GLN A 39 -17.49 -9.17 12.34
C GLN A 39 -16.24 -8.32 12.60
N ALA A 40 -15.14 -8.59 11.91
CA ALA A 40 -13.90 -7.83 12.04
C ALA A 40 -14.02 -6.41 11.47
N GLN A 41 -14.80 -6.23 10.38
CA GLN A 41 -15.13 -4.89 9.87
C GLN A 41 -15.93 -4.08 10.90
N HIS A 42 -16.91 -4.70 11.56
CA HIS A 42 -17.68 -4.04 12.62
C HIS A 42 -16.81 -3.70 13.84
N GLU A 43 -15.94 -4.61 14.27
CA GLU A 43 -15.02 -4.37 15.39
C GLU A 43 -14.07 -3.21 15.09
N ALA A 44 -13.46 -3.21 13.90
CA ALA A 44 -12.59 -2.11 13.45
C ALA A 44 -13.34 -0.79 13.37
N ARG A 45 -14.56 -0.78 12.82
CA ARG A 45 -15.41 0.41 12.75
C ARG A 45 -15.70 0.97 14.14
N ALA A 46 -16.07 0.12 15.10
CA ALA A 46 -16.34 0.53 16.47
C ALA A 46 -15.08 1.10 17.14
N TRP A 47 -13.94 0.44 16.97
CA TRP A 47 -12.67 0.90 17.50
C TRP A 47 -12.24 2.25 16.91
N ILE A 48 -12.32 2.43 15.58
CA ILE A 48 -12.01 3.71 14.91
C ILE A 48 -12.94 4.82 15.40
N THR A 49 -14.23 4.52 15.60
CA THR A 49 -15.21 5.50 16.12
C THR A 49 -14.85 5.97 17.53
N GLY A 50 -14.26 5.09 18.37
CA GLY A 50 -13.80 5.45 19.71
C GLY A 50 -12.44 6.14 19.74
N ALA A 51 -11.57 5.89 18.75
CA ALA A 51 -10.20 6.40 18.72
C ALA A 51 -10.02 7.68 17.88
N TYR A 52 -10.89 7.92 16.88
CA TYR A 52 -10.78 9.01 15.92
C TYR A 52 -12.12 9.74 15.73
N ALA A 53 -12.06 10.94 15.13
CA ALA A 53 -13.27 11.69 14.76
C ALA A 53 -14.13 10.92 13.73
N ALA A 54 -15.43 11.19 13.71
CA ALA A 54 -16.40 10.45 12.88
C ALA A 54 -16.06 10.44 11.38
N GLU A 55 -15.37 11.48 10.87
CA GLU A 55 -14.92 11.57 9.47
C GLU A 55 -13.90 10.50 9.05
N TYR A 56 -13.21 9.87 10.01
CA TYR A 56 -12.27 8.78 9.75
C TYR A 56 -12.96 7.45 9.50
N VAL A 57 -14.25 7.35 9.79
CA VAL A 57 -15.06 6.15 9.57
C VAL A 57 -15.78 6.29 8.23
N PRO A 58 -15.52 5.43 7.24
CA PRO A 58 -16.19 5.53 5.95
C PRO A 58 -17.70 5.22 6.11
N PRO A 59 -18.57 5.80 5.28
CA PRO A 59 -20.02 5.59 5.38
C PRO A 59 -20.41 4.12 5.17
N LYS A 60 -19.67 3.38 4.34
CA LYS A 60 -19.80 1.94 4.14
C LYS A 60 -18.45 1.25 4.39
N PRO A 61 -18.43 0.05 4.99
CA PRO A 61 -17.19 -0.71 5.15
C PRO A 61 -16.50 -0.96 3.79
N PRO A 62 -15.18 -0.72 3.68
CA PRO A 62 -14.43 -1.04 2.46
C PRO A 62 -14.44 -2.55 2.17
N ILE A 63 -14.61 -2.90 0.89
CA ILE A 63 -14.59 -4.30 0.43
C ILE A 63 -13.41 -4.47 -0.52
N TYR A 64 -12.53 -5.42 -0.21
CA TYR A 64 -11.36 -5.77 -1.03
C TYR A 64 -11.57 -7.17 -1.63
N ARG A 65 -11.40 -7.28 -2.95
CA ARG A 65 -11.49 -8.55 -3.67
C ARG A 65 -10.09 -9.10 -3.91
N SER A 66 -9.91 -10.41 -3.72
CA SER A 66 -8.68 -11.10 -4.10
C SER A 66 -8.51 -11.10 -5.62
N ARG A 67 -7.26 -11.10 -6.09
CA ARG A 67 -6.93 -11.19 -7.52
C ARG A 67 -6.93 -12.64 -8.04
N ALA A 68 -6.82 -13.62 -7.15
CA ALA A 68 -6.78 -15.03 -7.51
C ALA A 68 -8.20 -15.57 -7.75
N LYS A 69 -8.45 -16.04 -8.99
CA LYS A 69 -9.74 -16.60 -9.42
C LYS A 69 -10.07 -17.95 -8.76
N ASN A 70 -9.07 -18.61 -8.17
CA ASN A 70 -9.17 -19.89 -7.46
C ASN A 70 -8.93 -19.74 -5.95
N ALA A 71 -8.95 -18.52 -5.41
CA ALA A 71 -8.84 -18.33 -3.97
C ALA A 71 -9.92 -19.18 -3.31
N GLN A 72 -9.54 -20.11 -2.43
CA GLN A 72 -10.50 -20.84 -1.63
C GLN A 72 -11.27 -19.78 -0.83
N GLU A 73 -12.55 -19.55 -1.19
CA GLU A 73 -13.38 -18.44 -0.72
C GLU A 73 -13.61 -18.42 0.81
N ALA A 74 -13.07 -19.41 1.53
CA ALA A 74 -13.06 -19.51 2.98
C ALA A 74 -11.85 -18.85 3.67
N HIS A 75 -10.88 -18.29 2.94
CA HIS A 75 -9.70 -17.69 3.57
C HIS A 75 -9.90 -16.20 3.90
N GLU A 76 -9.44 -15.81 5.08
CA GLU A 76 -9.44 -14.44 5.57
C GLU A 76 -8.08 -13.76 5.33
N ALA A 77 -8.08 -12.43 5.22
CA ALA A 77 -6.87 -11.61 5.21
C ALA A 77 -6.05 -11.79 6.49
N ILE A 78 -4.74 -11.54 6.41
CA ILE A 78 -3.88 -11.45 7.58
C ILE A 78 -4.22 -10.15 8.33
N ARG A 79 -4.78 -10.28 9.54
CA ARG A 79 -5.19 -9.17 10.40
C ARG A 79 -5.03 -9.55 11.87
N PRO A 80 -5.11 -8.59 12.80
CA PRO A 80 -5.25 -8.89 14.22
C PRO A 80 -6.49 -9.77 14.45
N SER A 81 -6.37 -10.75 15.34
CA SER A 81 -7.51 -11.58 15.77
C SER A 81 -8.59 -10.73 16.44
N ALA A 82 -8.18 -9.70 17.17
CA ALA A 82 -9.04 -8.67 17.73
C ALA A 82 -8.37 -7.29 17.62
N VAL A 83 -9.11 -6.25 17.24
CA VAL A 83 -8.54 -4.92 16.92
C VAL A 83 -8.13 -4.15 18.17
N HIS A 84 -8.81 -4.40 19.29
CA HIS A 84 -8.57 -3.73 20.57
C HIS A 84 -7.22 -4.11 21.21
N ARG A 85 -6.59 -5.20 20.75
CA ARG A 85 -5.21 -5.56 21.05
C ARG A 85 -4.27 -4.63 20.28
N THR A 86 -4.23 -3.37 20.68
CA THR A 86 -3.35 -2.37 20.05
C THR A 86 -1.87 -2.78 20.23
N PRO A 87 -0.97 -2.36 19.32
CA PRO A 87 0.46 -2.64 19.45
C PRO A 87 1.03 -2.26 20.83
N ASP A 88 0.56 -1.15 21.41
CA ASP A 88 0.99 -0.72 22.73
C ASP A 88 0.46 -1.61 23.86
N SER A 89 -0.77 -2.11 23.75
CA SER A 89 -1.35 -3.02 24.77
C SER A 89 -0.65 -4.39 24.84
N VAL A 90 -0.03 -4.84 23.74
CA VAL A 90 0.68 -6.13 23.68
C VAL A 90 2.20 -5.99 23.72
N ARG A 91 2.73 -4.75 23.74
CA ARG A 91 4.16 -4.44 23.69
C ARG A 91 4.99 -5.18 24.74
N SER A 92 4.49 -5.27 25.97
CA SER A 92 5.20 -5.92 27.08
C SER A 92 5.29 -7.45 26.94
N ARG A 93 4.50 -8.04 26.04
CA ARG A 93 4.40 -9.49 25.82
C ARG A 93 5.10 -9.96 24.54
N LEU A 94 5.66 -9.04 23.76
CA LEU A 94 6.28 -9.30 22.47
C LEU A 94 7.75 -8.89 22.48
N ASP A 95 8.59 -9.66 21.80
CA ASP A 95 9.91 -9.16 21.43
C ASP A 95 9.80 -8.06 20.36
N GLU A 96 10.90 -7.32 20.15
CA GLU A 96 10.94 -6.19 19.22
C GLU A 96 10.58 -6.59 17.77
N ALA A 97 10.98 -7.76 17.31
CA ALA A 97 10.73 -8.21 15.94
C ALA A 97 9.28 -8.64 15.74
N GLN A 98 8.70 -9.33 16.72
CA GLN A 98 7.29 -9.69 16.76
C GLN A 98 6.42 -8.44 16.82
N LEU A 99 6.76 -7.49 17.70
CA LEU A 99 6.03 -6.24 17.84
C LEU A 99 6.02 -5.44 16.55
N ARG A 100 7.17 -5.28 15.88
CA ARG A 100 7.25 -4.58 14.59
C ARG A 100 6.37 -5.23 13.52
N LEU A 101 6.37 -6.56 13.43
CA LEU A 101 5.52 -7.27 12.48
C LEU A 101 4.04 -7.14 12.84
N TYR A 102 3.70 -7.26 14.13
CA TYR A 102 2.34 -7.11 14.60
C TYR A 102 1.80 -5.68 14.36
N GLU A 103 2.59 -4.67 14.68
CA GLU A 103 2.29 -3.26 14.44
C GLU A 103 2.05 -2.98 12.96
N LEU A 104 2.86 -3.55 12.07
CA LEU A 104 2.65 -3.46 10.62
C LEU A 104 1.31 -4.07 10.19
N ILE A 105 1.01 -5.29 10.65
CA ILE A 105 -0.26 -5.99 10.34
C ILE A 105 -1.45 -5.20 10.89
N TRP A 106 -1.36 -4.75 12.14
CA TRP A 106 -2.41 -4.00 12.82
C TRP A 106 -2.68 -2.67 12.13
N ARG A 107 -1.64 -1.89 11.83
CA ARG A 107 -1.78 -0.60 11.12
C ARG A 107 -2.38 -0.80 9.73
N ARG A 108 -1.95 -1.82 9.00
CA ARG A 108 -2.47 -2.12 7.65
C ARG A 108 -3.95 -2.49 7.71
N PHE A 109 -4.35 -3.30 8.69
CA PHE A 109 -5.74 -3.68 8.90
C PHE A 109 -6.61 -2.47 9.25
N VAL A 110 -6.24 -1.69 10.27
CA VAL A 110 -7.00 -0.51 10.69
C VAL A 110 -7.09 0.52 9.55
N ALA A 111 -5.98 0.83 8.90
CA ALA A 111 -5.96 1.74 7.74
C ALA A 111 -6.89 1.29 6.61
N SER A 112 -7.02 -0.02 6.38
CA SER A 112 -7.93 -0.57 5.36
C SER A 112 -9.42 -0.34 5.69
N GLN A 113 -9.76 -0.05 6.94
CA GLN A 113 -11.13 0.18 7.39
C GLN A 113 -11.43 1.68 7.61
N MET A 114 -10.46 2.56 7.37
CA MET A 114 -10.60 4.02 7.52
C MET A 114 -10.98 4.72 6.21
N ALA A 115 -11.46 5.96 6.33
CA ALA A 115 -11.76 6.82 5.21
C ALA A 115 -10.50 7.14 4.37
N PRO A 116 -10.64 7.32 3.04
CA PRO A 116 -9.52 7.66 2.18
C PRO A 116 -8.95 9.04 2.52
N ALA A 117 -7.64 9.20 2.36
CA ALA A 117 -7.00 10.51 2.37
C ALA A 117 -7.56 11.38 1.23
N ARG A 118 -7.78 12.67 1.49
CA ARG A 118 -8.13 13.67 0.48
C ARG A 118 -6.95 14.61 0.31
N LEU A 119 -6.39 14.62 -0.89
CA LEU A 119 -5.24 15.43 -1.25
C LEU A 119 -5.62 16.41 -2.36
N ARG A 120 -5.08 17.63 -2.31
CA ARG A 120 -5.20 18.63 -3.38
C ARG A 120 -3.86 18.76 -4.08
N ARG A 121 -3.83 18.46 -5.38
CA ARG A 121 -2.65 18.68 -6.21
C ARG A 121 -2.70 20.08 -6.81
N HIS A 122 -1.62 20.83 -6.66
CA HIS A 122 -1.34 22.09 -7.32
C HIS A 122 -0.36 21.84 -8.46
N ALA A 123 -0.62 22.46 -9.60
CA ALA A 123 0.28 22.41 -10.75
C ALA A 123 0.25 23.76 -11.46
N ALA A 124 1.42 24.25 -11.84
CA ALA A 124 1.57 25.42 -12.70
C ALA A 124 2.50 25.08 -13.86
N ASP A 125 2.13 25.54 -15.05
CA ASP A 125 2.96 25.51 -16.25
C ASP A 125 3.50 26.92 -16.48
N LEU A 126 4.82 27.06 -16.48
CA LEU A 126 5.51 28.31 -16.77
C LEU A 126 6.04 28.26 -18.20
N ARG A 127 5.67 29.24 -19.00
CA ARG A 127 6.22 29.42 -20.35
C ARG A 127 7.36 30.44 -20.31
N ALA A 128 8.46 30.15 -20.98
CA ALA A 128 9.65 30.99 -20.97
C ALA A 128 10.28 31.11 -22.37
N ALA A 129 11.06 32.18 -22.54
CA ALA A 129 11.82 32.49 -23.75
C ALA A 129 13.19 33.05 -23.40
N VAL A 130 14.09 33.07 -24.39
CA VAL A 130 15.37 33.75 -24.29
C VAL A 130 15.38 34.89 -25.31
N GLY A 131 15.19 36.13 -24.84
CA GLY A 131 15.34 37.34 -25.69
C GLY A 131 14.32 37.50 -26.83
N THR A 132 13.24 36.71 -26.84
CA THR A 132 12.19 36.73 -27.86
C THR A 132 10.81 36.79 -27.23
N ASP A 133 9.80 37.29 -27.95
CA ASP A 133 8.40 37.29 -27.49
C ASP A 133 7.72 35.91 -27.62
N ASP A 134 8.25 35.04 -28.49
CA ASP A 134 7.80 33.64 -28.55
C ASP A 134 8.28 32.89 -27.31
N LEU A 135 7.37 32.21 -26.60
CA LEU A 135 7.60 31.48 -25.33
C LEU A 135 7.62 29.95 -25.55
N PRO A 136 8.69 29.38 -26.16
CA PRO A 136 8.73 27.98 -26.59
C PRO A 136 9.01 26.99 -25.45
N TYR A 137 9.65 27.42 -24.36
CA TYR A 137 10.01 26.54 -23.27
C TYR A 137 8.87 26.41 -22.26
N ARG A 138 8.62 25.19 -21.76
CA ARG A 138 7.64 24.93 -20.70
C ARG A 138 8.29 24.23 -19.51
N PHE A 139 8.18 24.86 -18.35
CA PHE A 139 8.53 24.28 -17.06
C PHE A 139 7.25 23.94 -16.31
N ARG A 140 7.25 22.84 -15.55
CA ARG A 140 6.11 22.43 -14.74
C ARG A 140 6.54 22.28 -13.30
N ALA A 141 5.83 22.95 -12.40
CA ALA A 141 5.95 22.76 -10.97
C ALA A 141 4.68 22.11 -10.43
N THR A 142 4.84 21.15 -9.52
CA THR A 142 3.71 20.50 -8.85
C THR A 142 3.96 20.38 -7.37
N ALA A 143 2.92 20.61 -6.56
CA ALA A 143 2.93 20.33 -5.13
C ALA A 143 1.62 19.66 -4.72
N THR A 144 1.59 18.97 -3.59
CA THR A 144 0.38 18.33 -3.07
C THR A 144 0.15 18.75 -1.63
N ARG A 145 -1.08 19.13 -1.30
CA ARG A 145 -1.55 19.48 0.04
C ARG A 145 -2.49 18.40 0.56
N THR A 146 -2.29 17.97 1.80
CA THR A 146 -3.26 17.11 2.49
C THR A 146 -4.43 17.95 3.00
N LEU A 147 -5.64 17.67 2.50
CA LEU A 147 -6.88 18.28 2.99
C LEU A 147 -7.48 17.48 4.14
N PHE A 148 -7.37 16.16 4.06
CA PHE A 148 -7.80 15.23 5.09
C PHE A 148 -6.88 14.00 5.04
N PRO A 149 -6.21 13.63 6.15
CA PRO A 149 -5.24 12.53 6.12
C PRO A 149 -5.91 11.15 6.02
N GLY A 150 -7.15 10.99 6.51
CA GLY A 150 -7.84 9.69 6.47
C GLY A 150 -7.00 8.56 7.06
N TYR A 151 -6.88 7.44 6.36
CA TYR A 151 -6.07 6.30 6.79
C TYR A 151 -4.57 6.60 7.01
N LEU A 152 -4.04 7.72 6.49
CA LEU A 152 -2.62 8.11 6.65
C LEU A 152 -2.27 8.46 8.10
N VAL A 153 -3.23 8.67 8.99
CA VAL A 153 -2.92 8.89 10.42
C VAL A 153 -2.46 7.60 11.13
N VAL A 154 -2.72 6.44 10.53
CA VAL A 154 -2.32 5.13 11.07
C VAL A 154 -1.27 4.46 10.20
N ALA A 155 -1.34 4.64 8.88
CA ALA A 155 -0.26 4.23 7.99
C ALA A 155 0.94 5.16 8.23
N GLN A 156 2.15 4.61 8.42
CA GLN A 156 3.34 5.45 8.56
C GLN A 156 3.43 6.40 7.36
N ASP A 157 3.37 7.70 7.65
CA ASP A 157 3.58 8.74 6.64
C ASP A 157 5.09 8.88 6.43
N GLU A 158 5.65 8.02 5.57
CA GLU A 158 7.05 8.14 5.15
C GLU A 158 7.28 9.38 4.25
N ASN A 159 6.23 10.14 3.91
CA ASN A 159 6.27 11.26 2.97
C ASN A 159 5.86 12.59 3.62
N ALA A 160 6.26 12.84 4.87
CA ALA A 160 6.13 14.18 5.43
C ALA A 160 6.87 15.18 4.49
N PRO A 161 6.19 16.21 3.97
CA PRO A 161 6.80 17.11 3.00
C PRO A 161 7.94 17.89 3.64
N ASP A 162 9.09 17.88 2.98
CA ASP A 162 10.25 18.69 3.32
C ASP A 162 9.96 20.20 3.17
N ASP A 163 10.85 21.03 3.69
CA ASP A 163 10.67 22.49 3.67
C ASP A 163 10.59 23.04 2.23
N ALA A 164 11.32 22.43 1.29
CA ALA A 164 11.30 22.82 -0.11
C ALA A 164 9.92 22.56 -0.76
N THR A 165 9.30 21.41 -0.47
CA THR A 165 7.97 21.05 -0.94
C THR A 165 6.91 21.98 -0.35
N ARG A 166 7.06 22.38 0.91
CA ARG A 166 6.16 23.35 1.56
C ARG A 166 6.25 24.73 0.92
N ALA A 167 7.46 25.25 0.72
CA ALA A 167 7.66 26.54 0.04
C ALA A 167 7.10 26.53 -1.39
N THR A 168 7.28 25.43 -2.12
CA THR A 168 6.71 25.24 -3.46
C THR A 168 5.18 25.26 -3.41
N LEU A 169 4.57 24.56 -2.44
CA LEU A 169 3.12 24.56 -2.27
C LEU A 169 2.58 25.96 -1.98
N GLU A 170 3.18 26.70 -1.05
CA GLU A 170 2.75 28.06 -0.70
C GLU A 170 2.81 29.01 -1.90
N LEU A 171 3.87 28.90 -2.71
CA LEU A 171 3.97 29.66 -3.96
C LEU A 171 2.83 29.28 -4.90
N LEU A 172 2.66 27.98 -5.21
CA LEU A 172 1.65 27.51 -6.16
C LEU A 172 0.20 27.82 -5.72
N GLU A 173 -0.07 27.95 -4.42
CA GLU A 173 -1.40 28.34 -3.92
C GLU A 173 -1.72 29.82 -4.14
N ARG A 174 -0.71 30.66 -4.30
CA ARG A 174 -0.85 32.12 -4.48
C ARG A 174 -0.80 32.56 -5.93
N LEU A 175 -0.32 31.70 -6.83
CA LEU A 175 -0.17 32.02 -8.25
C LEU A 175 -1.50 32.16 -8.97
N GLN A 176 -1.54 33.14 -9.86
CA GLN A 176 -2.62 33.38 -10.81
C GLN A 176 -2.10 33.26 -12.24
N GLU A 177 -3.02 33.00 -13.17
CA GLU A 177 -2.68 32.97 -14.59
C GLU A 177 -2.24 34.36 -15.05
N GLY A 178 -1.10 34.44 -15.74
CA GLY A 178 -0.52 35.69 -16.20
C GLY A 178 0.43 36.37 -15.20
N ASP A 179 0.65 35.79 -14.02
CA ASP A 179 1.61 36.33 -13.06
C ASP A 179 3.03 36.44 -13.70
N PRO A 180 3.66 37.63 -13.64
CA PRO A 180 5.01 37.79 -14.15
C PRO A 180 6.01 37.02 -13.29
N MET A 181 6.93 36.31 -13.94
CA MET A 181 7.94 35.50 -13.29
C MET A 181 9.33 35.95 -13.69
N THR A 182 10.24 36.04 -12.71
CA THR A 182 11.65 36.34 -12.95
C THR A 182 12.47 35.07 -12.77
N LEU A 183 13.23 34.70 -13.81
CA LEU A 183 14.22 33.64 -13.72
C LEU A 183 15.29 34.04 -12.71
N ARG A 184 15.38 33.32 -11.59
CA ARG A 184 16.45 33.52 -10.59
C ARG A 184 17.70 32.72 -10.91
N GLU A 185 17.51 31.46 -11.25
CA GLU A 185 18.59 30.51 -11.48
C GLU A 185 18.11 29.45 -12.47
N LEU A 186 19.00 29.03 -13.36
CA LEU A 186 18.78 27.90 -14.25
C LEU A 186 19.81 26.82 -13.89
N ARG A 187 19.34 25.68 -13.36
CA ARG A 187 20.19 24.54 -13.02
C ARG A 187 20.06 23.47 -14.10
N PRO A 188 21.05 23.33 -15.00
CA PRO A 188 21.05 22.26 -15.97
C PRO A 188 21.30 20.93 -15.26
N GLU A 189 20.34 20.03 -15.31
CA GLU A 189 20.48 18.66 -14.81
C GLU A 189 20.60 17.68 -15.98
N GLN A 190 21.60 16.82 -15.90
CA GLN A 190 21.75 15.70 -16.82
C GLN A 190 21.36 14.42 -16.09
N HIS A 191 20.30 13.77 -16.56
CA HIS A 191 19.86 12.48 -16.05
C HIS A 191 20.33 11.38 -16.99
N PHE A 192 20.87 10.30 -16.43
CA PHE A 192 21.21 9.09 -17.17
C PHE A 192 20.11 8.06 -17.00
N THR A 193 19.81 7.31 -18.06
CA THR A 193 18.93 6.15 -17.92
C THR A 193 19.65 5.08 -17.12
N GLU A 194 19.07 4.68 -16.00
CA GLU A 194 19.57 3.55 -15.23
C GLU A 194 19.04 2.23 -15.80
N PRO A 195 19.82 1.15 -15.75
CA PRO A 195 19.30 -0.17 -16.07
C PRO A 195 18.19 -0.56 -15.06
N PRO A 196 17.26 -1.46 -15.45
CA PRO A 196 16.23 -1.93 -14.53
C PRO A 196 16.83 -2.46 -13.22
N PRO A 197 16.24 -2.12 -12.05
CA PRO A 197 16.78 -2.52 -10.77
C PRO A 197 16.78 -4.04 -10.64
N ARG A 198 17.80 -4.57 -9.94
CA ARG A 198 17.83 -6.00 -9.57
C ARG A 198 16.69 -6.32 -8.60
N TYR A 199 16.26 -7.57 -8.60
CA TYR A 199 15.21 -8.02 -7.69
C TYR A 199 15.71 -8.03 -6.23
N SER A 200 14.99 -7.34 -5.35
CA SER A 200 14.94 -7.66 -3.91
C SER A 200 14.00 -8.84 -3.65
N GLU A 201 14.09 -9.47 -2.48
CA GLU A 201 13.17 -10.55 -2.08
C GLU A 201 11.69 -10.13 -2.22
N ALA A 202 11.35 -8.88 -1.88
CA ALA A 202 9.98 -8.36 -2.02
C ALA A 202 9.55 -8.22 -3.49
N THR A 203 10.41 -7.65 -4.34
CA THR A 203 10.11 -7.51 -5.78
C THR A 203 10.06 -8.86 -6.49
N LEU A 204 10.87 -9.84 -6.07
CA LEU A 204 10.84 -11.20 -6.58
C LEU A 204 9.53 -11.90 -6.23
N ILE A 205 9.07 -11.81 -4.98
CA ILE A 205 7.77 -12.36 -4.56
C ILE A 205 6.64 -11.76 -5.39
N ARG A 206 6.62 -10.44 -5.54
CA ARG A 206 5.61 -9.75 -6.34
C ARG A 206 5.62 -10.21 -7.81
N MET A 207 6.81 -10.41 -8.38
CA MET A 207 6.96 -10.91 -9.74
C MET A 207 6.45 -12.35 -9.87
N LEU A 208 6.78 -13.24 -8.93
CA LEU A 208 6.31 -14.62 -8.90
C LEU A 208 4.79 -14.70 -8.74
N GLU A 209 4.21 -13.92 -7.83
CA GLU A 209 2.76 -13.81 -7.64
C GLU A 209 2.07 -13.38 -8.95
N PHE A 210 2.62 -12.36 -9.61
CA PHE A 210 2.11 -11.89 -10.90
C PHE A 210 2.19 -12.97 -11.99
N ALA A 211 3.32 -13.66 -12.10
CA ALA A 211 3.53 -14.71 -13.10
C ALA A 211 2.56 -15.89 -12.90
N ILE A 212 2.36 -16.33 -11.65
CA ILE A 212 1.41 -17.40 -11.29
C ILE A 212 -0.02 -16.98 -11.61
N THR A 213 -0.39 -15.74 -11.27
CA THR A 213 -1.74 -15.21 -11.57
C THR A 213 -1.98 -15.11 -13.07
N LEU A 214 -0.97 -14.71 -13.85
CA LEU A 214 -1.04 -14.65 -15.31
C LEU A 214 -1.17 -16.04 -15.95
N ASP A 215 -0.43 -17.05 -15.46
CA ASP A 215 -0.56 -18.44 -15.92
C ASP A 215 -1.96 -18.99 -15.61
N ALA A 216 -2.46 -18.76 -14.39
CA ALA A 216 -3.81 -19.15 -14.00
C ALA A 216 -4.90 -18.50 -14.87
N ALA A 217 -4.70 -17.24 -15.30
CA ALA A 217 -5.62 -16.55 -16.21
C ALA A 217 -5.51 -17.04 -17.66
N ARG A 218 -4.36 -17.61 -18.07
CA ARG A 218 -4.08 -18.08 -19.42
C ARG A 218 -4.44 -19.55 -19.66
N ARG A 219 -4.73 -20.34 -18.63
CA ARG A 219 -5.22 -21.72 -18.81
C ARG A 219 -6.65 -21.69 -19.36
N PRO A 220 -6.89 -22.09 -20.63
CA PRO A 220 -8.24 -22.37 -21.09
C PRO A 220 -8.73 -23.58 -20.32
N SER A 221 -10.01 -23.55 -19.91
CA SER A 221 -10.70 -24.70 -19.37
C SER A 221 -10.76 -25.81 -20.43
N ASN A 222 -9.75 -26.68 -20.49
CA ASN A 222 -9.95 -28.02 -21.01
C ASN A 222 -8.95 -29.02 -20.44
N ARG A 223 -9.49 -30.19 -20.10
CA ARG A 223 -8.77 -31.36 -19.61
C ARG A 223 -7.74 -31.87 -20.64
N SER A 224 -6.83 -32.69 -20.10
CA SER A 224 -5.86 -33.58 -20.77
C SER A 224 -4.70 -32.94 -21.56
N ILE A 225 -3.53 -32.83 -20.92
CA ILE A 225 -2.22 -32.68 -21.59
C ILE A 225 -1.42 -34.01 -21.51
N TRP A 226 -1.98 -35.08 -20.94
CA TRP A 226 -1.38 -36.42 -21.00
C TRP A 226 -2.07 -37.28 -22.06
N ALA A 227 -1.92 -36.92 -23.33
CA ALA A 227 -2.16 -37.80 -24.47
C ALA A 227 -1.47 -37.22 -25.71
N ALA A 228 -0.13 -37.25 -25.74
CA ALA A 228 0.61 -37.04 -26.97
C ALA A 228 1.13 -38.41 -27.45
N THR A 229 0.32 -39.08 -28.27
CA THR A 229 0.76 -40.16 -29.15
C THR A 229 1.67 -39.57 -30.22
N PRO A 230 2.85 -40.13 -30.52
CA PRO A 230 3.71 -39.58 -31.58
C PRO A 230 3.12 -39.95 -32.96
N PRO A 231 3.06 -39.03 -33.94
CA PRO A 231 2.77 -39.42 -35.30
C PRO A 231 4.02 -40.05 -35.92
N ALA A 232 3.83 -41.25 -36.44
CA ALA A 232 4.73 -41.91 -37.36
C ALA A 232 4.96 -41.06 -38.61
N ALA A 233 6.17 -41.23 -39.18
CA ALA A 233 6.60 -40.76 -40.50
C ALA A 233 5.53 -40.90 -41.59
N TRP A 234 5.59 -40.09 -42.65
CA TRP A 234 5.62 -40.51 -44.07
C TRP A 234 5.79 -39.26 -44.98
N ARG A 235 6.92 -39.25 -45.71
CA ARG A 235 7.31 -38.44 -46.90
C ARG A 235 7.60 -36.96 -46.73
#